data_AF-A0A069S961-F1
#
_entry.id   AF-A0A069S961-F1
#
_cell.length_a   1.000
_cell.length_b   1.000
_cell.length_c   1.000
_cell.angle_alpha   90.00
_cell.angle_beta   90.00
_cell.angle_gamma   90.00
#
_symmetry.space_group_name_H-M   'P 1'
#
loop_
_entity.id
_entity.type
_entity.pdbx_description
1 polymer ?
#
loop_
_entity_poly.entity_id
_entity_poly.type
_entity_poly.pdbx_seq_one_letter_code
_entity_poly.pdbx_strand_id
1 'polypeptide(L)'
;MLTLFVRVTSMYAGEGMDNHYFTEVHDIYVKDLKCKKVNVAALVLQGTEEKPIYNVTFDNVDVDKAGIGLGFSNTKTIGVSNCNWEVMLGCRLQPVRKMVYSINRFV
;
A
#
# COMPACT_ATOMS: atom_id res chain seq x y z
N MET A 1 -19.82 -1.45 -2.57
CA MET A 1 -18.63 -1.62 -3.43
C MET A 1 -17.38 -1.35 -2.59
N LEU A 2 -16.50 -2.35 -2.47
CA LEU A 2 -15.20 -2.22 -1.81
C LEU A 2 -14.26 -1.48 -2.75
N THR A 3 -13.71 -0.33 -2.33
CA THR A 3 -12.82 0.50 -3.15
C THR A 3 -11.45 0.60 -2.51
N LEU A 4 -10.44 0.30 -3.32
CA LEU A 4 -9.02 0.52 -3.07
C LEU A 4 -8.55 1.61 -4.02
N PHE A 5 -7.59 2.46 -3.61
CA PHE A 5 -7.07 3.46 -4.54
C PHE A 5 -5.98 2.85 -5.44
N VAL A 6 -4.90 2.37 -4.84
CA VAL A 6 -3.83 1.66 -5.54
C VAL A 6 -3.64 0.30 -4.90
N ARG A 7 -3.76 -0.76 -5.71
CA ARG A 7 -3.47 -2.13 -5.30
C ARG A 7 -2.46 -2.76 -6.25
N VAL A 8 -1.33 -3.18 -5.70
CA VAL A 8 -0.35 -4.03 -6.38
C VAL A 8 -0.30 -5.36 -5.66
N THR A 9 -0.45 -6.46 -6.40
CA THR A 9 -0.39 -7.79 -5.80
C THR A 9 0.19 -8.81 -6.77
N SER A 10 0.98 -9.75 -6.25
CA SER A 10 1.38 -10.98 -6.94
C SER A 10 0.55 -12.19 -6.49
N MET A 11 -0.54 -11.96 -5.74
CA MET A 11 -1.43 -12.97 -5.15
C MET A 11 -2.85 -12.90 -5.72
N TYR A 12 -3.01 -12.30 -6.90
CA TYR A 12 -4.33 -12.20 -7.51
C TYR A 12 -4.85 -13.60 -7.85
N ALA A 13 -6.12 -13.88 -7.53
CA ALA A 13 -6.76 -15.18 -7.79
C ALA A 13 -6.02 -16.42 -7.23
N GLY A 14 -5.22 -16.27 -6.16
CA GLY A 14 -4.49 -17.38 -5.53
C GLY A 14 -3.13 -17.69 -6.15
N GLU A 15 -2.65 -16.89 -7.10
CA GLU A 15 -1.30 -17.00 -7.65
C GLU A 15 -0.23 -16.93 -6.53
N GLY A 16 0.77 -17.82 -6.58
CA GLY A 16 1.84 -17.87 -5.59
C GLY A 16 1.42 -18.25 -4.16
N MET A 17 0.15 -18.62 -3.92
CA MET A 17 -0.32 -19.12 -2.62
C MET A 17 -0.23 -20.65 -2.52
N ASP A 18 -0.70 -21.33 -3.57
CA ASP A 18 -0.84 -22.80 -3.60
C ASP A 18 0.02 -23.46 -4.69
N ASN A 19 0.91 -22.68 -5.34
CA ASN A 19 1.76 -23.15 -6.43
C ASN A 19 3.18 -22.55 -6.35
N HIS A 20 4.11 -23.14 -7.11
CA HIS A 20 5.50 -22.68 -7.19
C HIS A 20 5.75 -21.69 -8.36
N TYR A 21 4.68 -21.11 -8.91
CA TYR A 21 4.77 -20.17 -10.03
C TYR A 21 4.56 -18.76 -9.50
N PHE A 22 5.69 -18.09 -9.23
CA PHE A 22 5.67 -16.75 -8.66
C PHE A 22 5.86 -15.69 -9.75
N THR A 23 5.04 -14.65 -9.67
CA THR A 23 5.22 -13.42 -10.47
C THR A 23 6.14 -12.47 -9.73
N GLU A 24 7.17 -12.00 -10.40
CA GLU A 24 8.04 -10.96 -9.87
C GLU A 24 7.46 -9.58 -10.19
N VAL A 25 7.34 -8.73 -9.18
CA VAL A 25 6.72 -7.41 -9.29
C VAL A 25 7.61 -6.37 -8.62
N HIS A 26 8.21 -5.50 -9.41
CA HIS A 26 9.14 -4.49 -8.93
C HIS A 26 9.26 -3.27 -9.84
N ASP A 27 9.99 -2.26 -9.38
CA ASP A 27 10.29 -1.01 -10.10
C ASP A 27 9.03 -0.24 -10.51
N ILE A 28 8.14 -0.04 -9.54
CA ILE A 28 6.85 0.65 -9.72
C ILE A 28 6.97 2.09 -9.24
N TYR A 29 6.58 3.05 -10.08
CA TYR A 29 6.53 4.46 -9.72
C TYR A 29 5.11 5.00 -9.87
N VAL A 30 4.53 5.49 -8.77
CA VAL A 30 3.20 6.08 -8.70
C VAL A 30 3.33 7.54 -8.30
N LYS A 31 2.83 8.44 -9.15
CA LYS A 31 2.98 9.88 -8.95
C LYS A 31 1.69 10.65 -9.24
N ASP A 32 1.48 11.74 -8.50
CA ASP A 32 0.47 12.77 -8.78
C ASP A 32 -0.97 12.22 -8.80
N LEU A 33 -1.27 11.31 -7.86
CA LEU A 33 -2.58 10.67 -7.74
C LEU A 33 -3.39 11.29 -6.60
N LYS A 34 -4.68 11.60 -6.86
CA LYS A 34 -5.60 12.14 -5.84
C LYS A 34 -6.92 11.37 -5.79
N CYS A 35 -7.44 11.14 -4.59
CA CYS A 35 -8.72 10.48 -4.38
C CYS A 35 -9.50 11.12 -3.22
N LYS A 36 -10.79 11.42 -3.41
CA LYS A 36 -11.61 11.99 -2.33
C LYS A 36 -11.99 10.98 -1.25
N LYS A 37 -12.23 9.72 -1.63
CA LYS A 37 -12.69 8.70 -0.67
C LYS A 37 -12.43 7.29 -1.17
N VAL A 38 -11.84 6.47 -0.31
CA VAL A 38 -11.77 5.02 -0.45
C VAL A 38 -12.38 4.32 0.76
N ASN A 39 -13.15 3.26 0.50
CA ASN A 39 -13.89 2.56 1.55
C ASN A 39 -13.04 1.52 2.28
N VAL A 40 -12.00 0.96 1.63
CA VAL A 40 -11.17 -0.10 2.22
C VAL A 40 -9.79 0.41 2.56
N ALA A 41 -8.96 0.73 1.57
CA ALA A 41 -7.59 1.18 1.80
C ALA A 41 -7.10 2.12 0.69
N ALA A 42 -6.23 3.05 1.04
CA ALA A 42 -5.57 3.92 0.07
C ALA A 42 -4.52 3.12 -0.71
N LEU A 43 -3.46 2.67 -0.06
CA LEU A 43 -2.37 1.96 -0.74
C LEU A 43 -2.23 0.53 -0.21
N VAL A 44 -2.24 -0.44 -1.12
CA VAL A 44 -2.09 -1.86 -0.79
C VAL A 44 -1.01 -2.50 -1.67
N LEU A 45 -0.03 -3.13 -1.02
CA LEU A 45 1.01 -3.95 -1.65
C LEU A 45 0.99 -5.34 -1.01
N GLN A 46 0.79 -6.37 -1.82
CA GLN A 46 0.68 -7.76 -1.33
C GLN A 46 1.51 -8.70 -2.20
N GLY A 47 2.72 -9.02 -1.73
CA GLY A 47 3.60 -10.03 -2.32
C GLY A 47 3.53 -11.38 -1.61
N THR A 48 4.29 -12.37 -2.10
CA THR A 48 4.54 -13.64 -1.38
C THR A 48 5.85 -13.58 -0.60
N GLU A 49 6.07 -14.52 0.31
CA GLU A 49 7.31 -14.56 1.10
C GLU A 49 8.52 -14.85 0.19
N GLU A 50 8.34 -15.73 -0.81
CA GLU A 50 9.35 -16.15 -1.78
C GLU A 50 9.69 -15.03 -2.78
N LYS A 51 8.67 -14.28 -3.23
CA LYS A 51 8.81 -13.18 -4.19
C LYS A 51 8.09 -11.94 -3.65
N PRO A 52 8.72 -11.22 -2.70
CA PRO A 52 8.17 -9.98 -2.18
C PRO A 52 8.12 -8.91 -3.27
N ILE A 53 7.18 -7.97 -3.18
CA ILE A 53 7.12 -6.80 -4.06
C ILE A 53 8.20 -5.81 -3.65
N TYR A 54 8.97 -5.26 -4.60
CA TYR A 54 10.07 -4.35 -4.22
C TYR A 54 10.29 -3.17 -5.16
N ASN A 55 11.08 -2.19 -4.71
CA ASN A 55 11.38 -0.96 -5.45
C ASN A 55 10.10 -0.24 -5.91
N VAL A 56 9.22 0.07 -4.97
CA VAL A 56 7.99 0.83 -5.25
C VAL A 56 8.13 2.21 -4.65
N THR A 57 7.76 3.24 -5.41
CA THR A 57 7.72 4.62 -4.91
C THR A 57 6.35 5.24 -5.15
N PHE A 58 5.81 5.83 -4.09
CA PHE A 58 4.64 6.71 -4.13
C PHE A 58 5.11 8.15 -3.89
N ASP A 59 4.84 9.04 -4.82
CA ASP A 59 5.18 10.46 -4.71
C ASP A 59 3.96 11.36 -5.00
N ASN A 60 3.68 12.30 -4.10
CA ASN A 60 2.56 13.24 -4.24
C ASN A 60 1.20 12.52 -4.41
N VAL A 61 0.89 11.58 -3.51
CA VAL A 61 -0.38 10.83 -3.51
C VAL A 61 -1.27 11.30 -2.35
N ASP A 62 -2.48 11.79 -2.66
CA ASP A 62 -3.41 12.36 -1.68
C ASP A 62 -4.74 11.61 -1.64
N VAL A 63 -5.18 11.23 -0.44
CA VAL A 63 -6.48 10.57 -0.22
C VAL A 63 -7.24 11.21 0.93
N ASP A 64 -8.27 12.01 0.62
CA ASP A 64 -8.96 12.79 1.65
C ASP A 64 -9.60 11.91 2.73
N LYS A 65 -10.07 10.69 2.40
CA LYS A 65 -10.67 9.74 3.37
C LYS A 65 -10.40 8.29 3.00
N ALA A 66 -9.81 7.53 3.91
CA ALA A 66 -9.54 6.11 3.74
C ALA A 66 -9.96 5.29 4.97
N GLY A 67 -10.48 4.08 4.74
CA GLY A 67 -10.64 3.10 5.83
C GLY A 67 -9.29 2.70 6.43
N ILE A 68 -8.32 2.37 5.56
CA ILE A 68 -6.94 2.06 5.92
C ILE A 68 -6.02 2.96 5.09
N GLY A 69 -5.00 3.57 5.69
CA GLY A 69 -3.97 4.31 4.94
C GLY A 69 -3.13 3.36 4.09
N LEU A 70 -2.34 2.50 4.76
CA LEU A 70 -1.38 1.61 4.12
C LEU A 70 -1.61 0.15 4.54
N GLY A 71 -1.56 -0.77 3.58
CA GLY A 71 -1.56 -2.22 3.81
C GLY A 71 -0.46 -2.90 3.01
N PHE A 72 0.72 -3.06 3.61
CA PHE A 72 1.89 -3.65 2.95
C PHE A 72 2.25 -5.00 3.59
N SER A 73 2.32 -6.06 2.79
CA SER A 73 2.74 -7.39 3.21
C SER A 73 3.72 -7.98 2.20
N ASN A 74 4.81 -8.57 2.71
CA ASN A 74 5.91 -9.12 1.91
C ASN A 74 6.42 -8.11 0.87
N THR A 75 6.96 -7.00 1.37
CA THR A 75 7.48 -5.91 0.54
C THR A 75 8.90 -5.51 0.95
N LYS A 76 9.68 -4.96 0.02
CA LYS A 76 11.04 -4.43 0.28
C LYS A 76 11.21 -3.09 -0.46
N THR A 77 11.97 -2.15 0.11
CA THR A 77 12.31 -0.88 -0.56
C THR A 77 11.07 -0.11 -1.07
N ILE A 78 10.26 0.36 -0.12
CA ILE A 78 9.06 1.15 -0.43
C ILE A 78 9.31 2.61 -0.06
N GLY A 79 9.32 3.48 -1.06
CA GLY A 79 9.40 4.92 -0.93
C GLY A 79 8.01 5.56 -0.85
N VAL A 80 7.82 6.46 0.11
CA VAL A 80 6.61 7.30 0.21
C VAL A 80 7.06 8.73 0.45
N SER A 81 6.80 9.62 -0.49
CA SER A 81 7.13 11.05 -0.42
C SER A 81 5.92 11.91 -0.73
N ASN A 82 5.72 12.97 0.05
CA ASN A 82 4.64 13.95 -0.20
C ASN A 82 3.24 13.33 -0.27
N CYS A 83 3.00 12.22 0.42
CA CYS A 83 1.70 11.55 0.41
C CYS A 83 0.89 11.87 1.67
N ASN A 84 -0.42 12.02 1.50
CA ASN A 84 -1.36 12.30 2.58
C ASN A 84 -2.54 11.32 2.52
N TRP A 85 -3.02 10.89 3.69
CA TRP A 85 -4.26 10.14 3.80
C TRP A 85 -4.92 10.38 5.15
N GLU A 86 -6.21 10.76 5.15
CA GLU A 86 -6.99 10.83 6.38
C GLU A 86 -7.61 9.46 6.66
N VAL A 87 -7.25 8.83 7.78
CA VAL A 87 -7.82 7.53 8.18
C VAL A 87 -9.09 7.76 9.00
N MET A 88 -10.18 7.10 8.62
CA MET A 88 -11.44 7.16 9.37
C MET A 88 -11.26 6.52 10.76
N LEU A 89 -11.54 7.28 11.83
CA LEU A 89 -11.51 6.80 13.22
C LEU A 89 -12.39 5.54 13.37
N GLY A 90 -11.81 4.45 13.87
CA GLY A 90 -12.47 3.16 14.11
C GLY A 90 -11.99 1.99 13.24
N CYS A 91 -11.18 2.23 12.20
CA CYS A 91 -10.56 1.16 11.42
C CYS A 91 -9.23 0.70 12.07
N ARG A 92 -9.07 -0.62 12.26
CA ARG A 92 -7.84 -1.21 12.84
C ARG A 92 -6.63 -0.87 11.97
N LEU A 93 -5.66 -0.16 12.54
CA LEU A 93 -4.31 -0.07 12.01
C LEU A 93 -3.72 -1.49 11.97
N GLN A 94 -3.25 -1.96 10.81
CA GLN A 94 -2.47 -3.19 10.79
C GLN A 94 -1.08 -2.91 11.38
N PRO A 95 -0.57 -3.74 12.30
CA PRO A 95 0.75 -3.54 12.89
C PRO A 95 1.83 -3.83 11.84
N VAL A 96 2.41 -2.78 11.25
CA VAL A 96 3.59 -2.93 10.40
C VAL A 96 4.81 -3.08 11.31
N ARG A 97 5.49 -4.24 11.26
CA ARG A 97 6.76 -4.43 11.96
C ARG A 97 7.83 -3.56 11.30
N LYS A 98 8.04 -2.38 11.90
CA LYS A 98 9.05 -1.36 11.57
C LYS A 98 8.73 -0.54 10.31
N MET A 99 7.89 0.48 10.49
CA MET A 99 7.77 1.61 9.58
C MET A 99 8.41 2.82 10.26
N VAL A 100 9.49 3.37 9.66
CA VAL A 100 10.07 4.65 10.10
C VAL A 100 9.18 5.75 9.54
N TYR A 101 8.32 6.31 10.37
CA TYR A 101 7.59 7.52 10.03
C TYR A 101 8.50 8.73 10.24
N SER A 102 8.76 9.52 9.21
CA SER A 102 9.03 10.96 9.39
C SER A 102 7.68 11.68 9.32
N ILE A 103 6.93 11.65 10.43
CA ILE A 103 5.73 12.49 10.58
C ILE A 103 6.23 13.91 10.87
N ASN A 104 6.33 14.73 9.83
CA ASN A 104 6.46 16.16 9.99
C ASN A 104 5.05 16.76 10.06
N ARG A 105 4.72 17.29 11.24
CA ARG A 105 3.60 18.18 11.56
C ARG A 105 2.35 17.51 12.18
N PHE A 106 2.35 17.49 13.52
CA PHE A 106 1.13 17.67 14.29
C PHE A 106 0.81 19.18 14.28
N VAL A 107 -0.42 19.54 13.91
CA VAL A 107 -1.05 20.81 14.30
C VAL A 107 -2.13 20.48 15.30
#